data_AF-A0A3D4FCG3-F1
#
_entry.id   AF-A0A3D4FCG3-F1
#
_cell.length_a   1.000
_cell.length_b   1.000
_cell.length_c   1.000
_cell.angle_alpha   90.00
_cell.angle_beta   90.00
_cell.angle_gamma   90.00
#
_symmetry.space_group_name_H-M   'P 1'
#
loop_
_entity.id
_entity.type
_entity.pdbx_description
1 polymer ?
#
loop_
_entity_poly.entity_id
_entity_poly.type
_entity_poly.pdbx_seq_one_letter_code
_entity_poly.pdbx_strand_id
1 'polypeptide(L)'
;MVALFLSLVRVLPDEWPAETIREDALVSTFSIVAFDPLTQELGIAVQSKFFGVGSVVPWAKAGVGAIATQSYANVTYGPNGLSHLESGLEAAAVIEKLTSEDAQSATRQVAVVDAHGGAASYTGEACHS
;
A
#
# COMPACT_ATOMS: atom_id res chain seq x y z
N MET A 1 -7.68 -12.02 11.84
CA MET A 1 -6.76 -11.48 10.82
C MET A 1 -6.40 -12.59 9.85
N VAL A 2 -7.15 -12.71 8.75
CA VAL A 2 -6.89 -13.70 7.70
C VAL A 2 -6.02 -13.00 6.65
N ALA A 3 -4.74 -13.35 6.58
CA ALA A 3 -3.89 -12.92 5.49
C ALA A 3 -4.21 -13.80 4.26
N LEU A 4 -4.85 -13.22 3.25
CA LEU A 4 -5.13 -13.91 2.01
C LEU A 4 -3.82 -13.98 1.18
N PHE A 5 -3.15 -15.13 1.20
CA PHE A 5 -1.97 -15.39 0.38
C PHE A 5 -2.41 -15.89 -0.99
N LEU A 6 -2.52 -14.99 -1.97
CA LEU A 6 -2.70 -15.37 -3.37
C LEU A 6 -1.35 -15.82 -3.95
N SER A 7 -1.05 -17.10 -3.83
CA SER A 7 0.04 -17.72 -4.60
C SER A 7 -0.53 -18.24 -5.92
N LEU A 8 -0.17 -17.58 -7.03
CA LEU A 8 -0.33 -18.18 -8.35
C LEU A 8 0.75 -19.25 -8.50
N VAL A 9 0.42 -20.51 -8.18
CA VAL A 9 1.28 -21.65 -8.50
C VAL A 9 1.15 -21.92 -10.00
N ARG A 10 2.18 -21.54 -10.75
CA ARG A 10 2.29 -21.85 -12.17
C ARG A 10 2.86 -23.26 -12.30
N VAL A 11 2.09 -24.20 -12.85
CA VAL A 11 2.60 -25.53 -13.21
C VAL A 11 3.62 -25.33 -14.32
N LEU A 12 4.89 -25.65 -14.03
CA LEU A 12 5.98 -25.52 -14.99
C LEU A 12 5.99 -26.74 -15.94
N PRO A 13 6.27 -26.55 -17.23
CA PRO A 13 6.52 -27.65 -18.15
C PRO A 13 7.83 -28.38 -17.80
N ASP A 14 7.97 -29.64 -18.24
CA ASP A 14 9.13 -30.51 -17.96
C ASP A 14 10.46 -29.94 -18.50
N GLU A 15 10.40 -29.03 -19.48
CA GLU A 15 11.57 -28.38 -20.06
C GLU A 15 11.42 -26.85 -20.02
N TRP A 16 12.42 -26.16 -19.47
CA TRP A 16 12.46 -24.70 -19.38
C TRP A 16 12.91 -24.11 -20.72
N PRO A 17 12.06 -23.41 -21.48
CA PRO A 17 12.51 -22.73 -22.69
C PRO A 17 13.47 -21.61 -22.29
N ALA A 18 14.71 -21.69 -22.75
CA ALA A 18 15.82 -20.78 -22.43
C ALA A 18 15.53 -19.29 -22.72
N GLU A 19 14.42 -18.98 -23.40
CA GLU A 19 14.09 -17.65 -23.93
C GLU A 19 13.06 -16.87 -23.08
N THR A 20 12.70 -17.31 -21.87
CA THR A 20 11.60 -16.66 -21.10
C THR A 20 12.07 -15.81 -19.91
N ILE A 21 13.22 -15.16 -20.00
CA ILE A 21 13.55 -14.04 -19.12
C ILE A 21 13.30 -12.75 -19.92
N ARG A 22 12.12 -12.15 -19.75
CA ARG A 22 11.92 -10.76 -20.21
C ARG A 22 12.83 -9.88 -19.36
N GLU A 23 13.84 -9.25 -19.98
CA GLU A 23 14.67 -8.22 -19.32
C GLU A 23 13.80 -7.07 -18.78
N ASP A 24 12.64 -6.82 -19.42
CA ASP A 24 11.67 -5.78 -19.06
C ASP A 24 10.57 -6.25 -18.10
N ALA A 25 10.81 -7.29 -17.29
CA ALA A 25 9.83 -7.74 -16.31
C ALA A 25 9.60 -6.66 -15.25
N LEU A 26 8.61 -5.78 -15.48
CA LEU A 26 8.18 -4.70 -14.59
C LEU A 26 8.05 -5.23 -13.17
N VAL A 27 8.93 -4.76 -12.30
CA VAL A 27 8.87 -5.04 -10.87
C VAL A 27 7.95 -4.01 -10.26
N SER A 28 6.69 -4.39 -10.03
CA SER A 28 5.69 -3.50 -9.45
C SER A 28 5.27 -3.97 -8.06
N THR A 29 4.75 -3.03 -7.27
CA THR A 29 4.08 -3.29 -6.00
C THR A 29 2.63 -2.86 -6.14
N PHE A 30 1.70 -3.75 -5.77
CA PHE A 30 0.28 -3.42 -5.74
C PHE A 30 -0.23 -3.61 -4.31
N SER A 31 -1.04 -2.67 -3.85
CA SER A 31 -1.66 -2.72 -2.53
C SER A 31 -3.11 -2.25 -2.60
N ILE A 32 -3.89 -2.64 -1.59
CA ILE A 32 -5.28 -2.23 -1.42
C ILE A 32 -5.53 -1.92 0.05
N VAL A 33 -6.25 -0.83 0.30
CA VAL A 33 -6.86 -0.49 1.59
C VAL A 33 -8.37 -0.47 1.41
N ALA A 34 -9.10 -0.98 2.39
CA ALA A 34 -10.56 -1.09 2.30
C ALA A 34 -11.23 -0.92 3.66
N PHE A 35 -12.45 -0.41 3.63
CA PHE A 35 -13.37 -0.34 4.75
C PHE A 35 -14.67 -1.04 4.37
N ASP A 36 -15.16 -1.94 5.22
CA ASP A 36 -16.48 -2.56 5.07
C ASP A 36 -17.51 -1.82 5.93
N PRO A 37 -18.49 -1.10 5.33
CA PRO A 37 -19.47 -0.33 6.09
C PRO A 37 -20.48 -1.19 6.87
N LEU A 38 -20.64 -2.47 6.53
CA LEU A 38 -21.57 -3.37 7.23
C LEU A 38 -20.97 -3.88 8.54
N THR A 39 -19.70 -4.26 8.51
CA THR A 39 -18.98 -4.84 9.66
C THR A 39 -18.10 -3.83 10.39
N GLN A 40 -17.87 -2.66 9.80
CA GLN A 40 -16.92 -1.63 10.24
C GLN A 40 -15.47 -2.13 10.29
N GLU A 41 -15.15 -3.16 9.50
CA GLU A 41 -13.81 -3.71 9.42
C GLU A 41 -12.90 -2.90 8.48
N LEU A 42 -11.62 -2.84 8.83
CA LEU A 42 -10.56 -2.23 8.03
C LEU A 42 -9.61 -3.32 7.53
N GLY A 43 -9.34 -3.29 6.23
CA GLY A 43 -8.50 -4.27 5.55
C GLY A 43 -7.34 -3.63 4.80
N ILE A 44 -6.22 -4.33 4.77
CA ILE A 44 -5.07 -3.97 3.95
C ILE A 44 -4.36 -5.21 3.42
N ALA A 45 -3.95 -5.17 2.15
CA ALA A 45 -3.15 -6.21 1.53
C ALA A 45 -2.12 -5.60 0.56
N VAL A 46 -1.00 -6.29 0.39
CA VAL A 46 0.08 -5.91 -0.52
C VAL A 46 0.71 -7.13 -1.17
N GLN A 47 1.07 -7.00 -2.45
CA GLN A 47 1.89 -7.94 -3.18
C GLN A 47 3.06 -7.19 -3.83
N SER A 48 4.26 -7.75 -3.72
CA SER A 48 5.49 -7.17 -4.29
C SER A 48 6.53 -8.25 -4.55
N LYS A 49 7.45 -7.97 -5.47
CA LYS A 49 8.70 -8.72 -5.61
C LYS A 49 9.71 -8.39 -4.49
N PHE A 50 9.47 -7.34 -3.71
CA PHE A 50 10.31 -6.94 -2.59
C PHE A 50 10.16 -7.90 -1.40
N PHE A 51 11.28 -8.43 -0.91
CA PHE A 51 11.29 -9.31 0.25
C PHE A 51 10.84 -8.56 1.51
N GLY A 52 9.91 -9.14 2.27
CA GLY A 52 9.44 -8.54 3.53
C GLY A 52 8.56 -7.31 3.34
N VAL A 53 7.92 -7.12 2.19
CA VAL A 53 7.02 -5.96 1.93
C VAL A 53 5.97 -5.72 3.02
N GLY A 54 5.53 -6.78 3.71
CA GLY A 54 4.56 -6.71 4.80
C GLY A 54 5.01 -5.92 6.03
N SER A 55 6.31 -5.66 6.21
CA SER A 55 6.80 -4.79 7.30
C SER A 55 6.97 -3.32 6.88
N VAL A 56 6.74 -3.00 5.61
CA VAL A 56 6.99 -1.68 5.03
C VAL A 56 5.68 -1.02 4.60
N VAL A 57 4.91 -1.73 3.78
CA VAL A 57 3.75 -1.15 3.11
C VAL A 57 2.52 -1.08 4.00
N PRO A 58 2.08 -2.17 4.66
CA PRO A 58 0.76 -2.18 5.28
C PRO A 58 0.78 -1.70 6.74
N TRP A 59 -0.09 -0.74 7.04
CA TRP A 59 -0.35 -0.22 8.39
C TRP A 59 -1.86 -0.17 8.63
N ALA A 60 -2.33 -0.62 9.77
CA ALA A 60 -3.75 -0.53 10.13
C ALA A 60 -3.93 -0.42 11.64
N LYS A 61 -4.97 0.29 12.06
CA LYS A 61 -5.40 0.38 13.46
C LYS A 61 -6.94 0.30 13.51
N ALA A 62 -7.44 -0.65 14.29
CA ALA A 62 -8.88 -0.89 14.43
C ALA A 62 -9.62 0.37 14.89
N GLY A 63 -10.75 0.68 14.24
CA GLY A 63 -11.54 1.86 14.52
C GLY A 63 -10.90 3.20 14.12
N VAL A 64 -9.73 3.18 13.47
CA VAL A 64 -9.01 4.39 13.05
C VAL A 64 -8.83 4.44 11.53
N GLY A 65 -8.18 3.43 10.94
CA GLY A 65 -7.98 3.38 9.49
C GLY A 65 -6.91 2.40 9.04
N ALA A 66 -6.64 2.38 7.74
CA ALA A 66 -5.58 1.62 7.10
C ALA A 66 -4.82 2.46 6.06
N ILE A 67 -3.50 2.25 5.99
CA ILE A 67 -2.57 3.03 5.16
C ILE A 67 -1.59 2.08 4.46
N ALA A 68 -1.47 2.22 3.14
CA ALA A 68 -0.46 1.57 2.34
C ALA A 68 0.56 2.60 1.83
N THR A 69 1.81 2.55 2.30
CA THR A 69 2.91 3.43 1.82
C THR A 69 3.89 2.63 0.96
N GLN A 70 4.10 3.03 -0.28
CA GLN A 70 4.89 2.30 -1.28
C GLN A 70 5.64 3.27 -2.21
N SER A 71 6.43 2.74 -3.16
CA SER A 71 7.38 3.48 -4.02
C SER A 71 8.38 4.33 -3.22
N TYR A 72 9.65 3.90 -3.14
CA TYR A 72 10.62 4.50 -2.22
C TYR A 72 9.99 4.78 -0.84
N ALA A 73 9.34 3.77 -0.28
CA ALA A 73 8.38 3.94 0.81
C ALA A 73 8.97 4.70 2.00
N ASN A 74 8.22 5.67 2.52
CA ASN A 74 8.52 6.30 3.80
C ASN A 74 7.72 5.58 4.88
N VAL A 75 8.38 4.75 5.69
CA VAL A 75 7.72 3.95 6.74
C VAL A 75 7.06 4.80 7.82
N THR A 76 7.43 6.07 7.95
CA THR A 76 6.81 6.98 8.92
C THR A 76 5.38 7.39 8.54
N TYR A 77 5.01 7.28 7.25
CA TYR A 77 3.64 7.58 6.79
C TYR A 77 2.59 6.70 7.46
N GLY A 78 2.95 5.45 7.78
CA GLY A 78 2.06 4.53 8.49
C GLY A 78 1.63 5.04 9.86
N PRO A 79 2.53 5.10 10.86
CA PRO A 79 2.19 5.54 12.21
C PRO A 79 1.74 7.00 12.26
N ASN A 80 2.35 7.91 11.49
CA ASN A 80 1.95 9.33 11.49
C ASN A 80 0.56 9.51 10.88
N GLY A 81 0.28 8.86 9.75
CA GLY A 81 -1.03 8.93 9.12
C GLY A 81 -2.12 8.34 10.00
N LEU A 82 -1.87 7.20 10.66
CA LEU A 82 -2.81 6.63 11.64
C LEU A 82 -3.03 7.57 12.82
N SER A 83 -2.00 8.27 13.30
CA SER A 83 -2.14 9.29 14.35
C SER A 83 -2.99 10.48 13.88
N HIS A 84 -2.89 10.89 12.62
CA HIS A 84 -3.73 11.96 12.07
C HIS A 84 -5.19 11.54 11.91
N LEU A 85 -5.44 10.33 11.42
CA LEU A 85 -6.77 9.75 11.38
C LEU A 85 -7.39 9.67 12.78
N GLU A 86 -6.62 9.23 13.77
CA GLU A 86 -7.08 9.16 15.17
C GLU A 86 -7.40 10.54 15.76
N SER A 87 -6.75 11.61 15.28
CA SER A 87 -7.08 12.98 15.66
C SER A 87 -8.29 13.56 14.91
N GLY A 88 -8.92 12.78 14.03
CA GLY A 88 -10.13 13.16 13.30
C GLY A 88 -9.88 13.82 11.94
N LEU A 89 -8.68 13.70 11.37
CA LEU A 89 -8.47 14.11 9.98
C LEU A 89 -9.06 13.07 9.03
N GLU A 90 -9.70 13.55 7.96
CA GLU A 90 -10.18 12.74 6.84
C GLU A 90 -9.00 12.22 5.99
N ALA A 91 -9.18 11.08 5.30
CA ALA A 91 -8.13 10.43 4.50
C ALA A 91 -7.39 11.38 3.53
N ALA A 92 -8.11 12.28 2.84
CA ALA A 92 -7.51 13.23 1.90
C ALA A 92 -6.61 14.26 2.61
N ALA A 93 -7.04 14.77 3.77
CA ALA A 93 -6.25 15.72 4.55
C ALA A 93 -5.01 15.06 5.16
N VAL A 94 -5.10 13.78 5.52
CA VAL A 94 -3.93 12.98 5.94
C VAL A 94 -2.91 12.88 4.81
N ILE A 95 -3.35 12.60 3.58
CA ILE A 95 -2.45 12.56 2.42
C ILE A 95 -1.75 13.90 2.20
N GLU A 96 -2.51 15.00 2.21
CA GLU A 96 -1.95 16.35 2.05
C GLU A 96 -0.91 16.65 3.13
N LYS A 97 -1.22 16.33 4.39
CA LYS A 97 -0.30 16.56 5.52
C LYS A 97 0.98 15.74 5.40
N LEU A 98 0.87 14.44 5.12
CA LEU A 98 2.03 13.56 4.97
C LEU A 98 2.93 14.01 3.80
N THR A 99 2.33 14.34 2.67
CA THR A 99 3.07 14.67 1.43
C THR A 99 3.67 16.08 1.44
N SER A 100 3.01 17.05 2.07
CA SER A 100 3.56 18.40 2.23
C SER A 100 4.75 18.46 3.19
N GLU A 101 4.84 17.52 4.13
CA GLU A 101 5.95 17.40 5.09
C GLU A 101 7.10 16.52 4.57
N ASP A 102 6.92 15.79 3.45
CA ASP A 102 7.96 14.96 2.82
C ASP A 102 8.51 15.63 1.55
N ALA A 103 9.74 16.17 1.64
CA ALA A 103 10.44 16.76 0.50
C ALA A 103 10.71 15.79 -0.66
N GLN A 104 10.58 14.48 -0.42
CA GLN A 104 10.73 13.42 -1.42
C GLN A 104 9.38 12.82 -1.85
N SER A 105 8.25 13.46 -1.50
CA SER A 105 6.89 13.03 -1.83
C SER A 105 6.71 12.69 -3.30
N ALA A 106 7.35 13.39 -4.23
CA ALA A 106 7.32 13.09 -5.66
C ALA A 106 7.74 11.66 -6.03
N THR A 107 8.50 10.95 -5.18
CA THR A 107 8.89 9.55 -5.39
C THR A 107 8.02 8.54 -4.64
N ARG A 108 7.05 9.02 -3.84
CA ARG A 108 6.22 8.23 -2.94
C ARG A 108 4.87 7.89 -3.57
N GLN A 109 4.29 6.80 -3.13
CA GLN A 109 2.89 6.49 -3.35
C GLN A 109 2.25 6.08 -2.02
N VAL A 110 1.06 6.59 -1.74
CA VAL A 110 0.33 6.27 -0.52
C VAL A 110 -1.16 6.16 -0.80
N ALA A 111 -1.81 5.18 -0.18
CA ALA A 111 -3.26 5.06 -0.14
C ALA A 111 -3.73 5.00 1.32
N VAL A 112 -4.84 5.66 1.63
CA VAL A 112 -5.41 5.80 2.96
C VAL A 112 -6.91 5.49 2.88
N VAL A 113 -7.41 4.70 3.84
CA VAL A 113 -8.84 4.62 4.15
C VAL A 113 -9.04 4.89 5.64
N ASP A 114 -10.00 5.72 5.98
CA ASP A 114 -10.38 6.00 7.37
C ASP A 114 -11.53 5.09 7.85
N ALA A 115 -11.78 5.10 9.16
CA ALA A 115 -12.83 4.29 9.79
C ALA A 115 -14.27 4.76 9.49
N HIS A 116 -14.43 5.83 8.71
CA HIS A 116 -15.73 6.33 8.23
C HIS A 116 -15.97 5.98 6.76
N GLY A 117 -15.02 5.31 6.12
CA GLY A 117 -15.08 4.91 4.72
C GLY A 117 -14.59 5.97 3.74
N GLY A 118 -14.03 7.08 4.23
CA GLY A 118 -13.30 8.03 3.41
C GLY A 118 -12.02 7.39 2.89
N ALA A 119 -11.72 7.60 1.61
CA ALA A 119 -10.58 7.00 0.94
C ALA A 119 -9.86 8.03 0.06
N ALA A 120 -8.53 8.00 0.07
CA ALA A 120 -7.72 8.85 -0.78
C ALA A 120 -6.43 8.13 -1.17
N SER A 121 -5.82 8.55 -2.28
CA SER A 121 -4.50 8.08 -2.70
C SER A 121 -3.68 9.19 -3.34
N TYR A 122 -2.37 9.10 -3.23
CA TYR A 122 -1.40 9.97 -3.86
C TYR A 122 -0.34 9.14 -4.57
N THR A 123 0.01 9.56 -5.78
CA THR A 123 1.12 9.01 -6.56
C THR A 123 1.99 10.18 -6.98
N GLY A 124 3.24 10.20 -6.51
CA GLY A 124 4.19 11.24 -6.87
C GLY A 124 4.59 11.16 -8.34
N GLU A 125 4.86 12.32 -8.94
CA GLU A 125 5.17 12.47 -10.37
C GLU A 125 6.45 11.75 -10.83
N ALA A 126 7.35 11.44 -9.91
CA ALA A 126 8.59 10.70 -10.15
C ALA A 126 8.48 9.20 -9.82
N CYS A 127 7.27 8.69 -9.56
CA CYS A 127 7.05 7.24 -9.45
C CYS A 127 7.17 6.59 -10.82
N HIS A 128 7.91 5.46 -10.89
CA HIS A 128 8.04 4.68 -12.12
C HIS A 128 6.88 3.68 -12.25
N SER A 129 6.26 3.64 -13.43
CA SER A 129 5.18 2.71 -13.82
C SER A 129 5.59 1.83 -14.99
#